data_AF-A0ABD3FZ89-F1
#
_entry.id   AF-A0ABD3FZ89-F1
#
_cell.length_a   1.000
_cell.length_b   1.000
_cell.length_c   1.000
_cell.angle_alpha   90.00
_cell.angle_beta   90.00
_cell.angle_gamma   90.00
#
_symmetry.space_group_name_H-M   'P 1'
#
loop_
_entity.id
_entity.type
_entity.pdbx_description
1 polymer ?
#
loop_
_entity_poly.entity_id
_entity_poly.type
_entity_poly.pdbx_seq_one_letter_code
_entity_poly.pdbx_strand_id
1 'polypeptide(L)'
;MDDRWRFLIRWCSSLQGRIQYKKIEQENAGWGEHKFCLEVDLPKRYEVRSYRQGFALNEDDEAGFKLRMQKDRKALALLAAVARVDNTAWKWLLREKCHVKTGKPGEEKFEKEIPS
;
A
#
# COMPACT_ATOMS: atom_id res chain seq x y z
N MET A 1 -4.53 -3.55 22.35
CA MET A 1 -4.62 -2.97 21.00
C MET A 1 -6.03 -3.22 20.52
N ASP A 2 -6.75 -2.18 20.10
CA ASP A 2 -8.20 -2.21 19.93
C ASP A 2 -8.66 -3.18 18.83
N ASP A 3 -9.51 -4.15 19.19
CA ASP A 3 -10.19 -5.07 18.26
C ASP A 3 -11.02 -4.33 17.19
N ARG A 4 -11.26 -3.03 17.38
CA ARG A 4 -12.06 -2.14 16.52
C ARG A 4 -11.60 -2.14 15.06
N TRP A 5 -10.32 -2.36 14.76
CA TRP A 5 -9.80 -2.30 13.39
C TRP A 5 -9.56 -3.67 12.75
N ARG A 6 -9.90 -4.77 13.44
CA ARG A 6 -9.67 -6.14 12.92
C ARG A 6 -10.46 -6.45 11.65
N PHE A 7 -11.60 -5.79 11.44
CA PHE A 7 -12.38 -5.97 10.21
C PHE A 7 -11.62 -5.51 8.95
N LEU A 8 -10.62 -4.62 9.09
CA LEU A 8 -9.78 -4.15 7.99
C LEU A 8 -8.71 -5.15 7.55
N ILE A 9 -8.43 -6.18 8.35
CA ILE A 9 -7.40 -7.19 8.05
C ILE A 9 -7.63 -7.83 6.67
N ARG A 10 -8.90 -8.14 6.32
CA ARG A 10 -9.25 -8.74 5.02
C ARG A 10 -8.92 -7.83 3.83
N TRP A 11 -8.94 -6.51 4.04
CA TRP A 11 -8.59 -5.50 3.04
C TRP A 11 -7.08 -5.27 2.98
N CYS A 12 -6.40 -5.31 4.12
CA CYS A 12 -4.93 -5.29 4.15
C CYS A 12 -4.30 -6.46 3.39
N SER A 13 -4.92 -7.65 3.44
CA SER A 13 -4.43 -8.81 2.67
C SER A 13 -4.45 -8.59 1.15
N SER A 14 -5.32 -7.75 0.59
CA SER A 14 -5.26 -7.44 -0.86
C SER A 14 -4.17 -6.43 -1.21
N LEU A 15 -3.77 -5.60 -0.23
CA LEU A 15 -2.71 -4.62 -0.36
C LEU A 15 -1.32 -5.15 0.04
N GLN A 16 -1.26 -6.36 0.59
CA GLN A 16 -0.02 -6.99 1.03
C GLN A 16 0.99 -7.08 -0.13
N GLY A 17 2.18 -6.50 0.07
CA GLY A 17 3.24 -6.45 -0.93
C GLY A 17 3.06 -5.41 -2.05
N ARG A 18 1.92 -4.70 -2.09
CA ARG A 18 1.66 -3.61 -3.04
C ARG A 18 2.04 -2.23 -2.50
N ILE A 19 2.07 -2.06 -1.18
CA ILE A 19 2.45 -0.80 -0.54
C ILE A 19 3.95 -0.81 -0.24
N GLN A 20 4.64 0.23 -0.67
CA GLN A 20 6.06 0.44 -0.44
C GLN A 20 6.30 1.79 0.23
N TYR A 21 7.24 1.83 1.17
CA TYR A 21 7.67 3.08 1.80
C TYR A 21 9.00 3.51 1.19
N LYS A 22 8.95 4.50 0.30
CA LYS A 22 10.10 4.99 -0.46
C LYS A 22 10.54 6.37 0.01
N LYS A 23 11.85 6.58 -0.11
CA LYS A 23 12.48 7.89 0.08
C LYS A 23 12.26 8.68 -1.21
N ILE A 24 11.77 9.90 -1.08
CA ILE A 24 11.73 10.83 -2.21
C ILE A 24 13.14 11.42 -2.31
N GLU A 25 13.86 11.04 -3.36
CA GLU A 25 15.12 11.69 -3.71
C GLU A 25 14.78 13.01 -4.40
N GLN A 26 14.99 14.13 -3.70
CA GLN A 26 14.77 15.46 -4.26
C GLN A 26 16.11 15.97 -4.81
N GLU A 27 16.15 16.25 -6.11
CA GLU A 27 17.35 16.58 -6.90
C GLU A 27 18.13 17.82 -6.40
N ASN A 28 17.58 18.61 -5.48
CA ASN A 28 18.19 19.82 -4.93
C ASN A 28 18.37 19.82 -3.39
N ALA A 29 18.42 18.66 -2.74
CA ALA A 29 18.57 18.59 -1.29
C ALA A 29 20.04 18.57 -0.83
N GLY A 30 20.75 19.68 -1.00
CA GLY A 30 22.08 19.87 -0.39
C GLY A 30 22.04 19.79 1.14
N TRP A 31 20.88 20.09 1.76
CA TRP A 31 20.60 20.05 3.20
C TRP A 31 19.10 19.83 3.52
N GLY A 32 18.33 19.20 2.61
CA GLY A 32 16.87 19.08 2.75
C GLY A 32 16.45 17.84 3.55
N GLU A 33 15.50 17.99 4.47
CA GLU A 33 14.87 16.86 5.16
C GLU A 33 14.39 15.81 4.14
N HIS A 34 14.94 14.60 4.19
CA HIS A 34 14.43 13.50 3.37
C HIS A 34 12.94 13.28 3.65
N LYS A 35 12.10 13.43 2.62
CA LYS A 35 10.67 13.12 2.68
C LYS A 35 10.46 11.66 2.30
N PHE A 36 9.53 11.01 2.99
CA PHE A 36 9.12 9.65 2.68
C PHE A 36 7.68 9.62 2.23
N CYS A 37 7.38 8.75 1.26
CA CYS A 37 6.02 8.54 0.78
C CYS A 37 5.66 7.05 0.77
N LEU A 38 4.37 6.80 0.93
CA LEU A 38 3.76 5.51 0.65
C LEU A 38 3.40 5.46 -0.84
N GLU A 39 4.10 4.62 -1.57
CA GLU A 39 3.80 4.29 -2.96
C GLU A 39 2.97 3.01 -2.98
N VAL A 40 1.95 2.98 -3.84
CA VAL A 40 1.09 1.80 -3.99
C VAL A 40 1.15 1.32 -5.43
N ASP A 41 1.59 0.08 -5.63
CA ASP A 41 1.56 -0.55 -6.95
C ASP A 41 0.15 -1.11 -7.22
N LEU A 42 -0.58 -0.37 -8.05
CA LEU A 42 -1.93 -0.76 -8.46
C LEU A 42 -1.86 -2.03 -9.33
N PRO A 43 -2.88 -2.89 -9.27
CA PRO A 43 -2.95 -4.07 -10.12
C PRO A 43 -2.87 -3.65 -11.58
N LYS A 44 -1.98 -4.32 -12.33
CA LYS A 44 -1.78 -4.08 -13.75
C LYS A 44 -2.53 -5.13 -14.57
N ARG A 45 -2.98 -4.75 -15.77
CA ARG A 45 -3.76 -5.63 -16.65
C ARG A 45 -3.00 -6.92 -17.04
N TYR A 46 -1.68 -6.85 -17.13
CA TYR A 46 -0.81 -7.98 -17.48
C TYR A 46 -0.47 -8.93 -16.32
N GLU A 47 -0.96 -8.66 -15.10
CA GLU A 47 -0.86 -9.63 -13.99
C GLU A 47 -1.75 -10.86 -14.22
N VAL A 48 -2.69 -10.79 -15.18
CA VAL A 48 -3.55 -11.91 -15.56
C VAL A 48 -2.78 -12.91 -16.43
N ARG A 49 -2.94 -14.21 -16.14
CA ARG A 49 -2.24 -15.30 -16.84
C ARG A 49 -2.45 -15.28 -18.35
N SER A 50 -3.65 -14.91 -18.82
CA SER A 50 -3.97 -14.82 -20.25
C SER A 50 -3.04 -13.87 -21.00
N TYR A 51 -2.69 -12.73 -20.39
CA TYR A 51 -1.74 -11.77 -20.97
C TYR A 51 -0.31 -12.36 -21.07
N ARG A 52 0.15 -13.10 -20.05
CA ARG A 52 1.48 -13.74 -20.06
C ARG A 52 1.61 -14.84 -21.10
N GLN A 53 0.50 -15.47 -21.50
CA GLN A 53 0.47 -16.54 -22.48
C GLN A 53 0.12 -16.06 -23.89
N GLY A 54 -0.03 -14.75 -24.10
CA GLY A 54 -0.31 -14.17 -25.42
C GLY A 54 -1.73 -14.43 -25.94
N PHE A 55 -2.66 -14.84 -25.07
CA PHE A 55 -4.07 -14.99 -25.44
C PHE A 55 -4.76 -13.62 -25.47
N ALA A 56 -5.75 -13.48 -26.36
CA ALA A 56 -6.63 -12.32 -26.39
C ALA A 56 -7.32 -12.16 -25.01
N LEU A 57 -7.47 -10.92 -24.55
CA LEU A 57 -8.19 -10.62 -23.31
C LEU A 57 -9.65 -11.04 -23.47
N ASN A 58 -10.11 -11.98 -22.66
CA ASN A 58 -11.54 -12.31 -22.60
C ASN A 58 -12.27 -11.29 -21.71
N GLU A 59 -13.58 -11.11 -21.93
CA GLU A 59 -14.40 -10.19 -21.12
C GLU A 59 -14.34 -10.50 -19.62
N ASP A 60 -14.22 -11.78 -19.27
CA ASP A 60 -14.07 -12.25 -17.89
C ASP A 60 -12.75 -11.79 -17.23
N ASP A 61 -11.66 -11.68 -18.00
CA ASP A 61 -10.37 -11.22 -17.50
C ASP A 61 -10.41 -9.72 -17.17
N GLU A 62 -11.07 -8.94 -18.03
CA GLU A 62 -11.27 -7.50 -17.84
C GLU A 62 -12.24 -7.24 -16.66
N ALA A 63 -13.30 -8.04 -16.51
CA ALA A 63 -14.19 -7.98 -15.36
C ALA A 63 -13.45 -8.31 -14.05
N GLY A 64 -12.63 -9.37 -14.06
CA GLY A 64 -11.79 -9.76 -12.93
C GLY A 64 -10.75 -8.68 -12.57
N PHE A 65 -10.16 -8.02 -13.57
CA PHE A 65 -9.25 -6.89 -13.38
C PHE A 65 -9.95 -5.71 -12.70
N LYS A 66 -11.11 -5.28 -13.22
CA LYS A 66 -11.90 -4.19 -12.64
C LYS A 66 -12.28 -4.49 -11.19
N LEU A 67 -12.68 -5.72 -10.89
CA LEU A 67 -13.04 -6.13 -9.53
C LEU A 67 -11.85 -6.03 -8.56
N ARG A 68 -10.66 -6.51 -8.97
CA ARG A 68 -9.42 -6.38 -8.16
C ARG A 68 -9.05 -4.92 -7.94
N MET A 69 -9.07 -4.11 -9.00
CA MET A 69 -8.75 -2.69 -8.93
C MET A 69 -9.72 -1.93 -8.00
N GLN A 70 -11.02 -2.23 -8.06
CA GLN A 70 -12.00 -1.65 -7.14
C GLN A 70 -11.76 -2.07 -5.70
N LYS A 71 -11.44 -3.34 -5.47
CA LYS A 71 -11.13 -3.84 -4.13
C LYS A 71 -9.92 -3.14 -3.53
N ASP A 72 -8.85 -2.96 -4.31
CA ASP A 72 -7.65 -2.26 -3.85
C ASP A 72 -7.92 -0.78 -3.59
N ARG A 73 -8.68 -0.09 -4.46
CA ARG A 73 -9.10 1.29 -4.22
C ARG A 73 -9.92 1.45 -2.93
N LYS A 74 -10.85 0.54 -2.67
CA LYS A 74 -11.65 0.53 -1.43
C LYS A 74 -10.77 0.27 -0.21
N ALA A 75 -9.86 -0.69 -0.30
CA ALA A 75 -8.90 -0.98 0.76
C ALA A 75 -8.04 0.25 1.10
N LEU A 76 -7.54 0.95 0.08
CA LEU A 76 -6.75 2.18 0.24
C LEU A 76 -7.57 3.32 0.84
N ALA A 77 -8.81 3.51 0.39
CA ALA A 77 -9.70 4.52 0.95
C ALA A 77 -9.99 4.28 2.43
N LEU A 78 -10.22 3.02 2.82
CA LEU A 78 -10.38 2.64 4.22
C LEU A 78 -9.10 2.90 5.02
N LEU A 79 -7.94 2.54 4.48
CA LEU A 79 -6.66 2.78 5.12
C LEU A 79 -6.39 4.28 5.33
N ALA A 80 -6.71 5.12 4.34
CA ALA A 80 -6.63 6.58 4.44
C ALA A 80 -7.61 7.16 5.46
N ALA A 81 -8.81 6.59 5.59
CA ALA A 81 -9.76 6.98 6.62
C ALA A 81 -9.21 6.65 8.02
N VAL A 82 -8.61 5.47 8.23
CA VAL A 82 -7.96 5.13 9.50
C VAL A 82 -6.79 6.07 9.79
N ALA A 83 -5.97 6.44 8.79
CA ALA A 83 -4.88 7.38 8.98
C ALA A 83 -5.34 8.71 9.61
N ARG A 84 -6.54 9.18 9.24
CA ARG A 84 -7.13 10.43 9.75
C ARG A 84 -7.78 10.29 11.12
N VAL A 85 -8.30 9.11 11.45
CA VAL A 85 -9.07 8.86 12.69
C VAL A 85 -8.19 8.30 13.80
N ASP A 86 -7.26 7.40 13.46
CA ASP A 86 -6.41 6.66 14.39
C ASP A 86 -5.06 6.34 13.71
N ASN A 87 -4.14 7.31 13.79
CA ASN A 87 -2.80 7.19 13.23
C ASN A 87 -2.03 5.99 13.81
N THR A 88 -2.23 5.66 15.08
CA THR A 88 -1.56 4.54 15.75
C THR A 88 -2.01 3.20 15.18
N ALA A 89 -3.33 3.02 15.00
CA ALA A 89 -3.87 1.83 14.34
C ALA A 89 -3.46 1.74 12.87
N TRP A 90 -3.41 2.87 12.17
CA TRP A 90 -2.94 2.92 10.78
C TRP A 90 -1.49 2.44 10.62
N LYS A 91 -0.57 2.96 11.45
CA LYS A 91 0.83 2.52 11.49
C LYS A 91 0.95 1.02 11.78
N TRP A 92 0.14 0.49 12.71
CA TRP A 92 0.10 -0.94 12.99
C TRP A 92 -0.42 -1.78 11.81
N LEU A 93 -1.52 -1.36 11.17
CA LEU A 93 -2.06 -2.06 9.99
C LEU A 93 -1.04 -2.11 8.85
N LEU A 94 -0.31 -1.01 8.62
CA LEU A 94 0.74 -0.94 7.62
C LEU A 94 1.89 -1.91 7.89
N ARG A 95 2.41 -1.92 9.13
CA ARG A 95 3.54 -2.78 9.51
C ARG A 95 3.15 -4.26 9.58
N GLU A 96 2.07 -4.56 10.30
CA GLU A 96 1.73 -5.93 10.70
C GLU A 96 0.89 -6.67 9.65
N LYS A 97 0.02 -5.96 8.91
CA LYS A 97 -0.95 -6.59 8.00
C LYS A 97 -0.67 -6.31 6.53
N CYS A 98 -0.22 -5.11 6.19
CA CYS A 98 0.22 -4.80 4.81
C CYS A 98 1.70 -5.16 4.57
N HIS A 99 2.44 -5.56 5.61
CA HIS A 99 3.87 -5.90 5.57
C HIS A 99 4.76 -4.81 4.95
N VAL A 100 4.41 -3.55 5.19
CA VAL A 100 5.22 -2.42 4.71
C VAL A 100 6.52 -2.39 5.50
N LYS A 101 7.64 -2.51 4.78
CA LYS A 101 8.98 -2.42 5.36
C LYS A 101 9.29 -0.96 5.70
N THR A 102 9.00 -0.55 6.93
CA THR A 102 9.31 0.81 7.44
C THR A 102 10.76 0.98 7.90
N GLY A 103 11.67 0.14 7.42
CA GLY A 103 13.06 0.07 7.88
C GLY A 103 13.25 -0.55 9.27
N LYS A 104 14.50 -0.72 9.69
CA LYS A 104 14.92 -1.23 11.00
C LYS A 104 15.24 -0.09 11.98
N PRO A 105 15.20 -0.32 13.31
CA PRO A 105 15.72 0.63 14.29
C PRO A 105 17.15 1.06 13.92
N GLY A 106 17.38 2.38 13.79
CA GLY A 106 18.64 2.96 13.31
C GLY A 106 18.70 3.29 11.81
N GLU A 107 17.66 2.95 11.03
CA GLU A 107 17.51 3.46 9.66
C GLU A 107 16.68 4.75 9.67
N GLU A 108 17.05 5.72 8.84
CA GLU A 108 16.35 7.00 8.72
C GLU A 108 14.86 6.85 8.37
N LYS A 109 14.50 5.75 7.69
CA LYS A 109 13.12 5.34 7.37
C LYS A 109 12.29 4.95 8.60
N PHE A 110 12.94 4.50 9.66
CA PHE A 110 12.31 4.10 10.91
C PHE A 110 12.14 5.29 11.87
N GLU A 111 13.10 6.22 11.84
CA GLU A 111 13.12 7.41 12.72
C GLU A 111 12.21 8.54 12.23
N LYS A 112 12.05 8.69 10.92
CA LYS A 112 11.01 9.58 10.38
C LYS A 112 9.67 8.88 10.44
N GLU A 113 8.84 9.36 11.37
CA GLU A 113 7.44 8.97 11.45
C GLU A 113 6.77 9.07 10.09
N ILE A 114 6.01 8.03 9.72
CA ILE A 114 5.16 8.08 8.53
C ILE A 114 4.19 9.25 8.74
N PRO A 115 4.26 10.33 7.93
CA PRO A 115 3.34 11.44 8.06
C PRO A 115 1.93 10.96 7.70
N SER A 116 0.97 11.33 8.55
CA SER A 116 -0.47 11.07 8.40
C SER A 116 -1.13 11.99 7.38
#